data_AF-A0A8X6JXY3-F1
#
_entry.id   AF-A0A8X6JXY3-F1
#
_cell.length_a   1.000
_cell.length_b   1.000
_cell.length_c   1.000
_cell.angle_alpha   90.00
_cell.angle_beta   90.00
_cell.angle_gamma   90.00
#
_symmetry.space_group_name_H-M   'P 1'
#
loop_
_entity.id
_entity.type
_entity.pdbx_description
1 polymer ?
#
loop_
_entity_poly.entity_id
_entity_poly.type
_entity_poly.pdbx_seq_one_letter_code
_entity_poly.pdbx_strand_id
1 'polypeptide(L)'
;FSVIPARVIMMSSTKVIEKLKQGIQSLDKCPEPKSGDLTEEPLSYFINYLTPAMIEEARIQLKETDEIKPKALEDLRELIKNERNLSSPTDDTFLLAFLRARKFNVKKAFKLVQNYWSFRKEHKNIYDSSDRNSVKQLILKPIMGALTHRDRNGCVVLVFKVGLWNPEDDVYEQMFRAVTAVLVHSIQFPATQVCGYRMIFDLRGLSWAQLKLCTPSNMLLMIRSTQ
;
A
#
# COMPACT_ATOMS: atom_id res chain seq x y z
N PHE A 1 0.68 -0.65 2.66
CA PHE A 1 1.13 0.23 3.75
C PHE A 1 0.44 1.58 3.62
N SER A 2 -0.60 1.79 4.41
CA SER A 2 -1.16 3.13 4.67
C SER A 2 -1.40 3.21 6.18
N VAL A 3 -1.31 4.42 6.72
CA VAL A 3 -1.38 4.72 8.17
C VAL A 3 -2.83 4.66 8.71
N ILE A 4 -3.74 4.00 7.98
CA ILE A 4 -5.09 3.74 8.45
C ILE A 4 -5.21 2.25 8.78
N PRO A 5 -5.46 1.85 10.03
CA PRO A 5 -5.81 0.46 10.31
C PRO A 5 -7.12 0.16 9.58
N ALA A 6 -7.06 -0.63 8.51
CA ALA A 6 -8.23 -1.32 8.03
C ALA A 6 -8.67 -2.28 9.15
N ARG A 7 -9.57 -1.84 10.02
CA ARG A 7 -10.31 -2.71 10.92
C ARG A 7 -11.17 -3.62 10.05
N VAL A 8 -10.66 -4.80 9.71
CA VAL A 8 -11.47 -5.87 9.16
C VAL A 8 -12.27 -6.48 10.31
N ILE A 9 -13.51 -6.04 10.45
CA ILE A 9 -14.51 -6.80 11.20
C ILE A 9 -14.97 -7.89 10.24
N MET A 10 -14.74 -9.17 10.58
CA MET A 10 -15.36 -10.27 9.83
C MET A 10 -16.87 -10.10 9.88
N MET A 11 -17.46 -9.80 8.73
CA MET A 11 -18.87 -9.52 8.58
C MET A 11 -19.39 -10.38 7.45
N SER A 12 -20.55 -11.01 7.68
CA SER A 12 -21.31 -11.77 6.68
C SER A 12 -21.45 -10.96 5.37
N SER A 13 -21.53 -11.65 4.23
CA SER A 13 -21.61 -11.08 2.87
C SER A 13 -22.62 -9.93 2.76
N THR A 14 -23.75 -10.01 3.47
CA THR A 14 -24.79 -8.98 3.50
C THR A 14 -24.32 -7.66 4.15
N LYS A 15 -23.52 -7.76 5.21
CA LYS A 15 -22.97 -6.62 5.96
C LYS A 15 -21.82 -5.92 5.22
N VAL A 16 -21.11 -6.63 4.34
CA VAL A 16 -20.09 -6.03 3.45
C VAL A 16 -20.76 -5.15 2.40
N ILE A 17 -21.85 -5.62 1.79
CA ILE A 17 -22.63 -4.86 0.81
C ILE A 17 -23.24 -3.60 1.45
N GLU A 18 -23.73 -3.70 2.68
CA GLU A 18 -24.31 -2.56 3.41
C GLU A 18 -23.26 -1.49 3.73
N LYS A 19 -22.05 -1.90 4.14
CA LYS A 19 -20.91 -0.99 4.32
C LYS A 19 -20.41 -0.37 3.02
N LEU A 20 -20.43 -1.13 1.91
CA LEU A 20 -20.12 -0.59 0.58
C LEU A 20 -21.14 0.48 0.19
N LYS A 21 -22.44 0.25 0.42
CA LYS A 21 -23.49 1.25 0.18
C LYS A 21 -23.32 2.50 1.05
N GLN A 22 -22.97 2.34 2.33
CA GLN A 22 -22.67 3.46 3.23
C GLN A 22 -21.41 4.22 2.80
N GLY A 23 -20.38 3.50 2.33
CA GLY A 23 -19.18 4.10 1.76
C GLY A 23 -19.47 4.91 0.50
N ILE A 24 -20.30 4.37 -0.40
CA ILE A 24 -20.75 5.06 -1.62
C ILE A 24 -21.58 6.31 -1.26
N GLN A 25 -22.49 6.23 -0.30
CA GLN A 25 -23.25 7.40 0.20
C GLN A 25 -22.38 8.46 0.89
N SER A 26 -21.19 8.08 1.38
CA SER A 26 -20.23 9.03 1.94
C SER A 26 -19.40 9.76 0.88
N LEU A 27 -19.33 9.23 -0.35
CA LEU A 27 -18.66 9.88 -1.48
C LEU A 27 -19.43 11.13 -1.95
N ASP A 28 -20.77 11.12 -1.81
CA ASP A 28 -21.64 12.28 -2.09
C ASP A 28 -21.44 13.43 -1.08
N LYS A 29 -20.71 13.21 0.01
CA LYS A 29 -20.38 14.21 1.03
C LYS A 29 -18.93 14.69 0.98
N CYS A 30 -18.17 14.33 -0.07
CA CYS A 30 -16.84 14.91 -0.27
C CYS A 30 -16.99 16.43 -0.40
N PRO A 31 -16.38 17.23 0.49
CA PRO A 31 -16.49 18.68 0.41
C PRO A 31 -15.96 19.13 -0.95
N GLU A 32 -16.73 19.96 -1.63
CA GLU A 32 -16.27 20.57 -2.88
C GLU A 32 -14.95 21.31 -2.64
N PRO A 33 -14.02 21.27 -3.62
CA PRO A 33 -12.76 21.97 -3.47
C PRO A 33 -13.02 23.46 -3.27
N LYS A 34 -12.63 23.99 -2.10
CA LYS A 34 -12.62 25.44 -1.86
C LYS A 34 -11.78 26.09 -2.96
N SER A 35 -12.36 27.07 -3.63
CA SER A 35 -11.87 27.71 -4.86
C SER A 35 -10.67 28.65 -4.65
N GLY A 36 -9.72 28.30 -3.77
CA GLY A 36 -8.62 29.20 -3.39
C GLY A 36 -7.23 28.58 -3.23
N ASP A 37 -7.03 27.28 -3.49
CA ASP A 37 -5.83 26.56 -3.02
C ASP A 37 -4.95 25.99 -4.15
N LEU A 38 -4.92 26.63 -5.32
CA LEU A 38 -4.19 26.15 -6.51
C LEU A 38 -2.78 26.76 -6.67
N THR A 39 -2.18 27.29 -5.62
CA THR A 39 -0.90 28.02 -5.72
C THR A 39 0.35 27.16 -5.55
N GLU A 40 0.24 25.90 -5.14
CA GLU A 40 1.39 24.99 -5.02
C GLU A 40 1.47 24.05 -6.23
N GLU A 41 2.65 23.97 -6.86
CA GLU A 41 2.88 23.00 -7.92
C GLU A 41 2.59 21.58 -7.41
N PRO A 42 1.86 20.76 -8.19
CA PRO A 42 1.48 19.42 -7.74
C PRO A 42 2.73 18.55 -7.57
N LEU A 43 2.83 17.89 -6.41
CA LEU A 43 3.98 17.04 -6.10
C LEU A 43 4.03 15.82 -7.03
N SER A 44 5.21 15.56 -7.60
CA SER A 44 5.43 14.38 -8.45
C SER A 44 5.18 13.06 -7.71
N TYR A 45 4.76 12.03 -8.45
CA TYR A 45 4.67 10.66 -7.97
C TYR A 45 6.00 10.20 -7.35
N PHE A 46 7.12 10.45 -8.04
CA PHE A 46 8.46 10.05 -7.60
C PHE A 46 9.12 11.17 -6.81
N ILE A 47 9.02 11.12 -5.48
CA ILE A 47 9.80 11.99 -4.59
C ILE A 47 10.52 11.15 -3.54
N ASN A 48 11.82 11.39 -3.43
CA ASN A 48 12.74 10.70 -2.52
C ASN A 48 13.03 11.51 -1.24
N TYR A 49 12.26 12.58 -0.99
CA TYR A 49 12.36 13.44 0.18
C TYR A 49 10.98 13.64 0.83
N LEU A 50 10.96 14.24 2.03
CA LEU A 50 9.74 14.67 2.71
C LEU A 50 9.65 16.19 2.66
N THR A 51 8.50 16.73 2.28
CA THR A 51 8.23 18.17 2.41
C THR A 51 8.08 18.55 3.89
N PRO A 52 8.19 19.84 4.26
CA PRO A 52 7.94 20.28 5.64
C PRO A 52 6.58 19.82 6.19
N ALA A 53 5.53 19.88 5.36
CA ALA A 53 4.20 19.38 5.71
C ALA A 53 4.20 17.86 6.00
N MET A 54 4.93 17.06 5.20
CA MET A 54 5.05 15.62 5.42
C MET A 54 5.87 15.28 6.68
N ILE A 55 6.91 16.06 6.97
CA ILE A 55 7.70 15.89 8.20
C ILE A 55 6.80 16.13 9.41
N GLU A 56 5.99 17.19 9.38
CA GLU A 56 5.05 17.50 10.47
C GLU A 56 3.95 16.44 10.59
N GLU A 57 3.40 15.95 9.47
CA GLU A 57 2.43 14.84 9.49
C GLU A 57 3.07 13.56 10.08
N ALA A 58 4.32 13.25 9.72
CA ALA A 58 5.05 12.11 10.28
C ALA A 58 5.26 12.27 11.80
N ARG A 59 5.60 13.49 12.25
CA ARG A 59 5.74 13.82 13.68
C ARG A 59 4.43 13.61 14.44
N ILE A 60 3.31 14.11 13.91
CA ILE A 60 2.00 14.04 14.57
C ILE A 60 1.43 12.61 14.53
N GLN A 61 1.36 11.99 13.35
CA GLN A 61 0.65 10.71 13.17
C GLN A 61 1.49 9.50 13.50
N LEU A 62 2.79 9.55 13.18
CA LEU A 62 3.72 8.42 13.27
C LEU A 62 4.63 8.53 14.49
N LYS A 63 4.63 9.69 15.15
CA LYS A 63 5.55 10.03 16.26
C LYS A 63 6.99 10.11 15.82
N GLU A 64 7.27 10.28 14.53
CA GLU A 64 8.63 10.38 14.00
C GLU A 64 9.26 11.71 14.42
N THR A 65 10.25 11.65 15.31
CA THR A 65 11.06 12.82 15.71
C THR A 65 12.54 12.53 15.52
N ASP A 66 13.36 13.57 15.44
CA ASP A 66 14.80 13.41 15.22
C ASP A 66 15.51 12.81 16.45
N GLU A 67 14.91 12.91 17.64
CA GLU A 67 15.43 12.28 18.86
C GLU A 67 15.15 10.78 18.90
N ILE A 68 13.95 10.34 18.48
CA ILE A 68 13.57 8.92 18.60
C ILE A 68 14.06 8.08 17.41
N LYS A 69 14.21 8.70 16.24
CA LYS A 69 14.45 8.00 14.98
C LYS A 69 15.78 7.22 14.98
N PRO A 70 16.93 7.78 15.40
CA PRO A 70 18.19 7.05 15.45
C PRO A 70 18.13 5.83 16.39
N LYS A 71 17.55 6.03 17.59
CA LYS A 71 17.42 4.96 18.58
C LYS A 71 16.49 3.85 18.12
N ALA A 72 15.34 4.18 17.55
CA ALA A 72 14.38 3.19 17.08
C ALA A 72 14.92 2.33 15.91
N LEU A 73 15.74 2.94 15.05
CA LEU A 73 16.46 2.22 13.99
C LEU A 73 17.46 1.23 14.57
N GLU A 74 18.28 1.67 15.54
CA GLU A 74 19.27 0.81 16.18
C GLU A 74 18.63 -0.35 16.95
N ASP A 75 17.62 -0.05 17.78
CA ASP A 75 16.88 -1.08 18.52
C ASP A 75 16.26 -2.12 17.56
N LEU A 76 15.72 -1.70 16.41
CA LEU A 76 15.17 -2.62 15.42
C LEU A 76 16.26 -3.46 14.72
N ARG A 77 17.42 -2.88 14.42
CA ARG A 77 18.57 -3.62 13.88
C ARG A 77 19.04 -4.69 14.84
N GLU A 78 19.15 -4.36 16.12
CA GLU A 78 19.57 -5.30 17.15
C GLU A 78 18.59 -6.47 17.27
N LEU A 79 17.28 -6.21 17.26
CA LEU A 79 16.27 -7.26 17.27
C LEU A 79 16.36 -8.19 16.04
N ILE A 80 16.59 -7.62 14.84
CA ILE A 80 16.76 -8.41 13.61
C ILE A 80 18.04 -9.26 13.70
N LYS A 81 19.16 -8.68 14.16
CA LYS A 81 20.44 -9.38 14.31
C LYS A 81 20.36 -10.55 15.29
N ASN A 82 19.55 -10.41 16.34
CA ASN A 82 19.38 -11.44 17.37
C ASN A 82 18.38 -12.55 16.98
N GLU A 83 17.68 -12.41 15.85
CA GLU A 83 16.72 -13.40 15.35
C GLU A 83 17.39 -14.37 14.36
N ARG A 84 17.72 -15.58 14.82
CA ARG A 84 18.52 -16.56 14.06
C ARG A 84 17.88 -16.99 12.73
N ASN A 85 16.55 -16.95 12.62
CA ASN A 85 15.82 -17.45 11.46
C ASN A 85 15.31 -16.34 10.52
N LEU A 86 15.81 -15.11 10.68
CA LEU A 86 15.37 -13.95 9.92
C LEU A 86 16.56 -13.30 9.20
N SER A 87 16.55 -13.38 7.87
CA SER A 87 17.45 -12.58 7.03
C SER A 87 16.66 -11.42 6.45
N SER A 88 17.05 -10.19 6.80
CA SER A 88 16.35 -8.97 6.40
C SER A 88 17.36 -7.85 6.15
N PRO A 89 17.13 -6.97 5.16
CA PRO A 89 17.85 -5.71 5.04
C PRO A 89 17.75 -4.88 6.32
N THR A 90 18.79 -4.10 6.58
CA THR A 90 18.94 -3.24 7.77
C THR A 90 19.26 -1.78 7.42
N ASP A 91 19.11 -1.40 6.15
CA ASP A 91 19.21 -0.02 5.70
C ASP A 91 18.06 0.85 6.26
N ASP A 92 18.32 2.14 6.46
CA ASP A 92 17.36 3.06 7.06
C ASP A 92 16.04 3.10 6.28
N THR A 93 16.10 3.18 4.95
CA THR A 93 14.91 3.31 4.10
C THR A 93 13.96 2.12 4.26
N PHE A 94 14.51 0.90 4.27
CA PHE A 94 13.74 -0.31 4.51
C PHE A 94 13.16 -0.34 5.92
N LEU A 95 13.98 -0.14 6.95
CA LEU A 95 13.55 -0.21 8.35
C LEU A 95 12.54 0.88 8.73
N LEU A 96 12.72 2.09 8.20
CA LEU A 96 11.80 3.21 8.40
C LEU A 96 10.39 2.88 7.90
N ALA A 97 10.23 2.11 6.83
CA ALA A 97 8.91 1.69 6.36
C ALA A 97 8.14 0.93 7.46
N PHE A 98 8.81 0.03 8.18
CA PHE A 98 8.21 -0.76 9.26
C PHE A 98 7.98 0.07 10.53
N LEU A 99 8.94 0.93 10.88
CA LEU A 99 8.81 1.84 12.03
C LEU A 99 7.65 2.81 11.82
N ARG A 100 7.59 3.49 10.67
CA ARG A 100 6.48 4.39 10.28
C ARG A 100 5.15 3.66 10.32
N ALA A 101 5.07 2.46 9.72
CA ALA A 101 3.85 1.65 9.71
C ALA A 101 3.36 1.23 11.11
N ARG A 102 4.22 1.29 12.13
CA ARG A 102 3.88 0.95 13.52
C ARG A 102 4.07 2.12 14.48
N LYS A 103 4.05 3.36 13.95
CA LYS A 103 4.13 4.60 14.72
C LYS A 103 5.33 4.60 15.69
N PHE A 104 6.48 4.16 15.17
CA PHE A 104 7.75 4.02 15.87
C PHE A 104 7.71 3.07 17.09
N ASN A 105 6.71 2.19 17.18
CA ASN A 105 6.75 1.09 18.14
C ASN A 105 7.67 -0.03 17.64
N VAL A 106 8.90 -0.06 18.15
CA VAL A 106 9.96 -0.99 17.73
C VAL A 106 9.52 -2.46 17.81
N LYS A 107 8.90 -2.90 18.91
CA LYS A 107 8.46 -4.30 19.06
C LYS A 107 7.41 -4.69 18.03
N LYS A 108 6.44 -3.81 17.75
CA LYS A 108 5.43 -4.03 16.71
C LYS A 108 6.04 -3.97 15.30
N ALA A 109 7.02 -3.11 15.08
CA ALA A 109 7.75 -3.03 13.82
C ALA A 109 8.55 -4.30 13.56
N PHE A 110 9.27 -4.81 14.57
CA PHE A 110 9.98 -6.08 14.48
C PHE A 110 9.04 -7.26 14.16
N LYS A 111 7.89 -7.33 14.85
CA LYS A 111 6.87 -8.35 14.52
C LYS A 111 6.36 -8.21 13.08
N LEU A 112 6.29 -6.97 12.57
CA LEU A 112 5.91 -6.72 11.19
C LEU A 112 6.97 -7.21 10.20
N VAL A 113 8.26 -6.99 10.49
CA VAL A 113 9.37 -7.52 9.68
C VAL A 113 9.30 -9.05 9.62
N GLN A 114 9.10 -9.72 10.76
CA GLN A 114 8.93 -11.18 10.80
C GLN A 114 7.76 -11.62 9.90
N ASN A 115 6.59 -11.00 10.08
CA ASN A 115 5.39 -11.34 9.32
C ASN A 115 5.58 -11.10 7.81
N TYR A 116 6.27 -10.02 7.42
CA TYR A 116 6.58 -9.70 6.03
C TYR A 116 7.39 -10.82 5.36
N TRP A 117 8.44 -11.31 6.02
CA TRP A 117 9.25 -12.40 5.48
C TRP A 117 8.54 -13.76 5.53
N SER A 118 7.77 -14.04 6.59
CA SER A 118 6.92 -15.24 6.65
C SER A 118 5.90 -15.27 5.52
N PHE A 119 5.21 -14.15 5.28
CA PHE A 119 4.20 -14.03 4.23
C PHE A 119 4.80 -14.23 2.83
N ARG A 120 5.97 -13.64 2.56
CA ARG A 120 6.71 -13.87 1.30
C ARG A 120 7.12 -15.32 1.10
N LYS A 121 7.50 -16.01 2.19
CA LYS A 121 7.87 -17.42 2.16
C LYS A 121 6.66 -18.35 1.95
N GLU A 122 5.51 -18.01 2.53
CA GLU A 122 4.25 -18.74 2.35
C GLU A 122 3.67 -18.54 0.94
N HIS A 123 3.73 -17.32 0.43
CA HIS A 123 3.17 -16.93 -0.87
C HIS A 123 4.25 -16.76 -1.93
N LYS A 124 5.16 -17.72 -2.06
CA LYS A 124 6.23 -17.67 -3.07
C LYS A 124 5.68 -17.48 -4.48
N ASN A 125 4.54 -18.08 -4.79
CA ASN A 125 3.84 -17.89 -6.05
C ASN A 125 3.43 -16.44 -6.32
N ILE A 126 3.52 -15.50 -5.37
CA ILE A 126 3.19 -14.08 -5.58
C ILE A 126 4.45 -13.21 -5.60
N TYR A 127 5.51 -13.65 -4.92
CA TYR A 127 6.77 -12.92 -4.82
C TYR A 127 7.90 -13.52 -5.66
N ASP A 128 7.63 -14.61 -6.37
CA ASP A 128 8.56 -15.23 -7.30
C ASP A 128 8.84 -14.29 -8.48
N SER A 129 10.12 -14.07 -8.75
CA SER A 129 10.63 -13.23 -9.82
C SER A 129 11.00 -14.02 -11.09
N SER A 130 10.65 -15.30 -11.17
CA SER A 130 10.91 -16.13 -12.36
C SER A 130 10.24 -15.57 -13.62
N ASP A 131 9.03 -15.01 -13.49
CA ASP A 131 8.24 -14.48 -14.61
C ASP A 131 8.10 -12.94 -14.58
N ARG A 132 9.25 -12.25 -14.59
CA ARG A 132 9.28 -10.77 -14.62
C ARG A 132 8.64 -10.18 -15.89
N ASN A 133 8.67 -10.91 -17.00
CA ASN A 133 8.18 -10.41 -18.28
C ASN A 133 6.66 -10.31 -18.31
N SER A 134 5.93 -11.34 -17.85
CA SER A 134 4.46 -11.28 -17.79
C SER A 134 3.97 -10.20 -16.84
N VAL A 135 4.62 -10.07 -15.67
CA VAL A 135 4.33 -9.00 -14.70
C VAL A 135 4.55 -7.62 -15.32
N LYS A 136 5.65 -7.41 -16.05
CA LYS A 136 5.93 -6.14 -16.74
C LYS A 136 4.88 -5.85 -17.81
N GLN A 137 4.49 -6.84 -18.61
CA GLN A 137 3.47 -6.66 -19.64
C GLN A 137 2.12 -6.27 -19.03
N LEU A 138 1.73 -6.89 -17.92
CA LEU A 138 0.53 -6.53 -17.17
C LEU A 138 0.55 -5.09 -16.65
N ILE A 139 1.68 -4.66 -16.09
CA ILE A 139 1.84 -3.27 -15.60
C ILE A 139 1.71 -2.25 -16.75
N LEU A 140 2.08 -2.62 -17.98
CA LEU A 140 1.97 -1.76 -19.16
C LEU A 140 0.58 -1.77 -19.80
N LYS A 141 -0.32 -2.70 -19.43
CA LYS A 141 -1.70 -2.71 -19.89
C LYS A 141 -2.47 -1.55 -19.24
N PRO A 142 -3.52 -1.02 -19.90
CA PRO A 142 -4.35 0.07 -19.35
C PRO A 142 -5.27 -0.36 -18.19
N ILE A 143 -4.98 -1.49 -17.53
CA ILE A 143 -5.77 -2.08 -16.45
C ILE A 143 -5.40 -1.46 -15.11
N MET A 144 -4.15 -1.02 -14.94
CA MET A 144 -3.71 -0.35 -13.74
C MET A 144 -2.66 0.72 -14.02
N GLY A 145 -2.57 1.72 -13.15
CA GLY A 145 -1.58 2.78 -13.29
C GLY A 145 -1.57 3.73 -12.10
N ALA A 146 -0.64 4.68 -12.13
CA ALA A 146 -0.55 5.76 -11.16
C ALA A 146 -0.73 7.11 -11.84
N LEU A 147 -1.30 8.08 -11.15
CA LEU A 147 -1.24 9.47 -11.61
C LEU A 147 0.20 9.98 -11.53
N THR A 148 0.55 10.90 -12.43
CA THR A 148 1.88 11.54 -12.48
C THR A 148 2.15 12.39 -11.24
N HIS A 149 1.10 12.85 -10.57
CA HIS A 149 1.17 13.67 -9.37
C HIS A 149 0.43 13.01 -8.21
N ARG A 150 0.88 13.36 -7.01
CA ARG A 150 0.25 13.01 -5.74
C ARG A 150 -1.02 13.81 -5.53
N ASP A 151 -1.90 13.33 -4.64
CA ASP A 151 -3.05 14.12 -4.21
C ASP A 151 -2.61 15.29 -3.31
N ARG A 152 -3.57 16.13 -2.90
CA ARG A 152 -3.33 17.29 -2.03
C ARG A 152 -2.79 16.92 -0.64
N ASN A 153 -2.92 15.67 -0.22
CA ASN A 153 -2.36 15.16 1.02
C ASN A 153 -1.00 14.47 0.82
N GLY A 154 -0.44 14.52 -0.40
CA GLY A 154 0.82 13.86 -0.73
C GLY A 154 0.72 12.35 -0.96
N CYS A 155 -0.48 11.78 -1.01
CA CYS A 155 -0.69 10.36 -1.27
C CYS A 155 -0.40 10.03 -2.73
N VAL A 156 0.15 8.85 -2.98
CA VAL A 156 0.19 8.28 -4.33
C VAL A 156 -1.23 7.91 -4.77
N VAL A 157 -1.66 8.33 -5.95
CA VAL A 157 -2.97 7.94 -6.51
C VAL A 157 -2.79 6.80 -7.49
N LEU A 158 -3.32 5.63 -7.15
CA LEU A 158 -3.36 4.44 -8.00
C LEU A 158 -4.77 4.24 -8.56
N VAL A 159 -4.85 3.90 -9.83
CA VAL A 159 -6.09 3.64 -10.56
C VAL A 159 -6.08 2.20 -11.04
N PHE A 160 -7.14 1.46 -10.71
CA PHE A 160 -7.39 0.09 -11.16
C PHE A 160 -8.67 0.06 -11.98
N LYS A 161 -8.56 -0.21 -13.28
CA LYS A 161 -9.68 -0.36 -14.21
C LYS A 161 -10.08 -1.82 -14.31
N VAL A 162 -10.81 -2.30 -13.31
CA VAL A 162 -11.10 -3.73 -13.11
C VAL A 162 -11.86 -4.33 -14.30
N GLY A 163 -12.76 -3.56 -14.93
CA GLY A 163 -13.51 -4.06 -16.08
C GLY A 163 -12.68 -4.28 -17.34
N LEU A 164 -11.47 -3.71 -17.43
CA LEU A 164 -10.55 -3.92 -18.56
C LEU A 164 -9.67 -5.17 -18.40
N TRP A 165 -9.67 -5.80 -17.23
CA TRP A 165 -8.91 -7.02 -17.00
C TRP A 165 -9.64 -8.23 -17.57
N ASN A 166 -9.06 -8.96 -18.52
CA ASN A 166 -9.62 -10.24 -18.93
C ASN A 166 -9.01 -11.40 -18.11
N PRO A 167 -9.75 -12.08 -17.23
CA PRO A 167 -9.21 -13.19 -16.44
C PRO A 167 -8.83 -14.43 -17.25
N GLU A 168 -9.31 -14.57 -18.48
CA GLU A 168 -8.93 -15.66 -19.39
C GLU A 168 -7.54 -15.45 -19.98
N ASP A 169 -7.18 -14.20 -20.30
CA ASP A 169 -5.87 -13.84 -20.84
C ASP A 169 -4.82 -13.69 -19.72
N ASP A 170 -5.23 -13.10 -18.60
CA ASP A 170 -4.37 -12.76 -17.48
C ASP A 170 -4.88 -13.43 -16.19
N VAL A 171 -4.25 -14.53 -15.81
CA VAL A 171 -4.65 -15.27 -14.60
C VAL A 171 -4.52 -14.38 -13.36
N TYR A 172 -5.47 -14.50 -12.43
CA TYR A 172 -5.55 -13.71 -11.19
C TYR A 172 -4.21 -13.61 -10.43
N GLU A 173 -3.43 -14.70 -10.39
CA GLU A 173 -2.12 -14.69 -9.73
C GLU A 173 -1.15 -13.68 -10.36
N GLN A 174 -1.11 -13.58 -11.69
CA GLN A 174 -0.23 -12.66 -12.40
C GLN A 174 -0.67 -11.20 -12.20
N MET A 175 -1.99 -10.95 -12.22
CA MET A 175 -2.54 -9.65 -11.82
C MET A 175 -2.08 -9.30 -10.40
N PHE A 176 -2.19 -10.23 -9.47
CA PHE A 176 -1.84 -9.99 -8.08
C PHE A 176 -0.33 -9.76 -7.86
N ARG A 177 0.53 -10.47 -8.61
CA ARG A 177 1.98 -10.21 -8.69
C ARG A 177 2.25 -8.79 -9.17
N ALA A 178 1.59 -8.34 -10.24
CA ALA A 178 1.75 -7.00 -10.79
C ALA A 178 1.34 -5.90 -9.80
N VAL A 179 0.18 -6.05 -9.15
CA VAL A 179 -0.26 -5.13 -8.10
C VAL A 179 0.73 -5.08 -6.94
N THR A 180 1.18 -6.25 -6.47
CA THR A 180 2.14 -6.34 -5.37
C THR A 180 3.48 -5.71 -5.75
N ALA A 181 3.97 -5.90 -6.98
CA ALA A 181 5.21 -5.31 -7.47
C ALA A 181 5.15 -3.77 -7.48
N VAL A 182 4.05 -3.19 -7.97
CA VAL A 182 3.86 -1.72 -7.98
C VAL A 182 3.82 -1.16 -6.55
N LEU A 183 3.14 -1.83 -5.62
CA LEU A 183 3.06 -1.40 -4.23
C LEU A 183 4.39 -1.54 -3.47
N VAL A 184 5.12 -2.63 -3.70
CA VAL A 184 6.45 -2.86 -3.10
C VAL A 184 7.48 -1.88 -3.64
N HIS A 185 7.41 -1.53 -4.93
CA HIS A 185 8.30 -0.51 -5.49
C HIS A 185 7.99 0.88 -4.93
N SER A 186 6.72 1.27 -4.91
CA SER A 186 6.31 2.62 -4.50
C SER A 186 6.52 2.91 -3.01
N ILE A 187 6.54 1.91 -2.13
CA ILE A 187 6.86 2.12 -0.71
C ILE A 187 8.34 2.37 -0.43
N GLN A 188 9.23 2.16 -1.41
CA GLN A 188 10.64 2.52 -1.25
C GLN A 188 10.82 4.05 -1.09
N PHE A 189 9.81 4.84 -1.48
CA PHE A 189 9.84 6.29 -1.38
C PHE A 189 9.32 6.79 -0.01
N PRO A 190 10.07 7.66 0.69
CA PRO A 190 9.71 8.10 2.04
C PRO A 190 8.36 8.82 2.09
N ALA A 191 8.04 9.66 1.10
CA ALA A 191 6.75 10.33 1.04
C ALA A 191 5.59 9.33 0.95
N THR A 192 5.75 8.21 0.24
CA THR A 192 4.74 7.15 0.18
C THR A 192 4.61 6.41 1.51
N GLN A 193 5.71 6.22 2.25
CA GLN A 193 5.66 5.60 3.58
C GLN A 193 4.88 6.46 4.59
N VAL A 194 4.98 7.80 4.47
CA VAL A 194 4.30 8.76 5.34
C VAL A 194 2.84 8.97 4.92
N CYS A 195 2.61 9.30 3.65
CA CYS A 195 1.29 9.73 3.16
C CYS A 195 0.42 8.54 2.71
N GLY A 196 1.03 7.44 2.29
CA GLY A 196 0.32 6.26 1.80
C GLY A 196 -0.26 6.44 0.40
N TYR A 197 -1.43 5.82 0.19
CA TYR A 197 -2.05 5.64 -1.12
C TYR A 197 -3.52 6.09 -1.11
N ARG A 198 -3.97 6.63 -2.24
CA ARG A 198 -5.38 6.66 -2.66
C ARG A 198 -5.57 5.65 -3.78
N MET A 199 -6.51 4.74 -3.62
CA MET A 199 -6.83 3.73 -4.63
C MET A 199 -8.21 4.02 -5.23
N ILE A 200 -8.26 4.16 -6.55
CA ILE A 200 -9.48 4.35 -7.33
C ILE A 200 -9.76 3.06 -8.08
N PHE A 201 -10.90 2.45 -7.82
CA PHE A 201 -11.37 1.27 -8.56
C PHE A 201 -12.44 1.68 -9.55
N ASP A 202 -12.09 1.70 -10.83
CA ASP A 202 -13.03 1.89 -11.92
C ASP A 202 -13.64 0.54 -12.30
N LEU A 203 -14.91 0.37 -11.93
CA LEU A 203 -15.67 -0.87 -12.11
C LEU A 203 -16.51 -0.86 -13.39
N ARG A 204 -16.35 0.14 -14.28
CA ARG A 204 -17.04 0.13 -15.57
C ARG A 204 -16.58 -1.06 -16.40
N GLY A 205 -17.54 -1.81 -16.95
CA GLY A 205 -17.26 -3.05 -17.68
C GLY A 205 -17.00 -4.27 -16.79
N LEU A 206 -17.24 -4.18 -15.47
CA LEU A 206 -17.09 -5.33 -14.57
C LEU A 206 -18.01 -6.48 -14.97
N SER A 207 -17.43 -7.65 -15.22
CA SER A 207 -18.12 -8.88 -15.60
C SER A 207 -18.26 -9.85 -14.43
N TRP A 208 -19.17 -10.82 -14.56
CA TRP A 208 -19.30 -11.91 -13.58
C TRP A 208 -18.04 -12.76 -13.47
N ALA A 209 -17.25 -12.89 -14.54
CA ALA A 209 -15.99 -13.63 -14.52
C ALA A 209 -14.96 -12.95 -13.59
N GLN A 210 -14.82 -11.63 -13.68
CA GLN A 210 -13.95 -10.84 -12.80
C GLN A 210 -14.48 -10.85 -11.36
N LEU A 211 -15.80 -10.66 -11.16
CA LEU A 211 -16.39 -10.59 -9.83
C LEU A 211 -16.19 -11.90 -9.02
N LYS A 212 -16.26 -13.06 -9.68
CA LYS A 212 -15.98 -14.36 -9.05
C LYS A 212 -14.56 -14.47 -8.48
N LEU A 213 -13.61 -13.71 -9.01
CA LEU A 213 -12.22 -13.70 -8.56
C LEU A 213 -11.97 -12.66 -7.46
N CYS A 214 -12.87 -11.69 -7.25
CA CYS A 214 -12.85 -10.76 -6.12
C CYS A 214 -13.42 -11.40 -4.84
N THR A 215 -12.96 -12.60 -4.49
CA THR A 215 -13.40 -13.30 -3.27
C THR A 215 -12.89 -12.60 -2.01
N PRO A 216 -13.55 -12.76 -0.85
CA PRO A 216 -13.05 -12.24 0.42
C PRO A 216 -11.62 -12.72 0.73
N SER A 217 -11.30 -13.98 0.44
CA SER A 217 -9.94 -14.53 0.64
C SER A 217 -8.90 -13.80 -0.21
N ASN A 218 -9.22 -13.55 -1.49
CA ASN A 218 -8.36 -12.83 -2.41
C ASN A 218 -8.16 -11.37 -2.00
N MET A 219 -9.23 -10.69 -1.59
CA MET A 219 -9.14 -9.32 -1.07
C MET A 219 -8.32 -9.24 0.24
N LEU A 220 -8.50 -10.20 1.15
CA LEU A 220 -7.69 -10.27 2.37
C LEU A 220 -6.22 -10.54 2.08
N LEU A 221 -5.94 -11.37 1.08
CA LEU A 221 -4.58 -11.62 0.61
C LEU A 221 -3.93 -10.33 0.09
N MET A 222 -4.67 -9.51 -0.68
CA MET A 222 -4.18 -8.19 -1.12
C MET A 222 -3.90 -7.23 0.03
N ILE A 223 -4.77 -7.24 1.04
CA ILE A 223 -4.57 -6.40 2.21
C ILE A 223 -3.31 -6.86 2.97
N ARG A 224 -3.14 -8.18 3.16
CA ARG A 224 -2.00 -8.75 3.90
C ARG A 224 -0.67 -8.66 3.14
N SER A 225 -0.67 -8.76 1.81
CA SER A 225 0.55 -8.63 1.00
C SER A 225 1.17 -7.23 1.06
N THR A 226 0.39 -6.26 1.53
CA THR A 226 0.77 -4.85 1.65
C THR A 226 0.91 -4.41 3.11
N GLN A 227 0.76 -5.30 4.09
CA GLN A 227 0.95 -5.00 5.52
C GLN A 227 2.37 -5.29 5.96
#